data_AF-A0A0F9P7G7-F1
#
_entry.id   AF-A0A0F9P7G7-F1
#
_cell.length_a   1.000
_cell.length_b   1.000
_cell.length_c   1.000
_cell.angle_alpha   90.00
_cell.angle_beta   90.00
_cell.angle_gamma   90.00
#
_symmetry.space_group_name_H-M   'P 1'
#
loop_
_entity.id
_entity.type
_entity.pdbx_description
1 polymer ?
#
loop_
_entity_poly.entity_id
_entity_poly.type
_entity_poly.pdbx_seq_one_letter_code
_entity_poly.pdbx_strand_id
1 'polypeptide(L)'
;MPLSPEHILRFLERESEPKFKSELLGFLTQRINELCFEECQIDRIACTLQPKCSRRFLLKLRIKNNLTVENLPKFCYSVQKGVIQREFRNKTVVYKPFDSYLFLVDFLDIFFHGDYRKLNRFISFNKWKETFEILEDRINNRDEHFNYLLTGNFFIFKFGDRIHIIYVKEKYSLCNASREYIPNVELLSGLIQLYSSLYFPEVKLNVVPSRYIEITIKIPYEVLLNLKDDRSDQIDSKAGEYFWNVFWEDLDWLTQYCEEVHLQIDSKQNLKIILLLRNQSKRYLSKGKSMSLRFRDLKLIMNFIRRIYNDYYVVWLE
;
A
#
# COMPACT_ATOMS: atom_id res chain seq x y z
N MET A 1 6.87 -26.71 -31.46
CA MET A 1 6.89 -25.36 -30.86
C MET A 1 6.74 -25.49 -29.35
N PRO A 2 7.51 -24.75 -28.54
CA PRO A 2 7.30 -24.74 -27.09
C PRO A 2 5.97 -24.07 -26.73
N LEU A 3 5.39 -24.45 -25.58
CA LEU A 3 4.21 -23.80 -25.03
C LEU A 3 4.51 -22.34 -24.66
N SER A 4 3.48 -21.48 -24.72
CA SER A 4 3.57 -20.07 -24.32
C SER A 4 2.50 -19.78 -23.26
N PRO A 5 2.64 -18.71 -22.46
CA PRO A 5 1.64 -18.34 -21.46
C PRO A 5 0.23 -18.21 -22.05
N GLU A 6 0.11 -17.71 -23.28
CA GLU A 6 -1.17 -17.53 -23.98
C GLU A 6 -1.82 -18.87 -24.37
N HIS A 7 -1.05 -19.93 -24.58
CA HIS A 7 -1.59 -21.27 -24.82
C HIS A 7 -2.27 -21.81 -23.55
N ILE A 8 -1.60 -21.66 -22.41
CA ILE A 8 -2.13 -22.10 -21.10
C ILE A 8 -3.38 -21.29 -20.74
N LEU A 9 -3.34 -19.97 -20.90
CA LEU A 9 -4.50 -19.11 -20.62
C LEU A 9 -5.70 -19.47 -21.50
N ARG A 10 -5.48 -19.68 -22.81
CA ARG A 10 -6.55 -20.10 -23.73
C ARG A 10 -7.13 -21.46 -23.35
N PHE A 11 -6.29 -22.42 -22.94
CA PHE A 11 -6.75 -23.72 -22.47
C PHE A 11 -7.63 -23.58 -21.21
N LEU A 12 -7.18 -22.82 -20.21
CA LEU A 12 -7.94 -22.60 -18.98
C LEU A 12 -9.28 -21.86 -19.22
N GLU A 13 -9.32 -20.93 -20.18
CA GLU A 13 -10.51 -20.18 -20.56
C GLU A 13 -11.51 -21.00 -21.40
N ARG A 14 -11.02 -21.84 -22.33
CA ARG A 14 -11.86 -22.49 -23.37
C ARG A 14 -12.21 -23.94 -23.09
N GLU A 15 -11.38 -24.66 -22.35
CA GLU A 15 -11.63 -26.08 -22.10
C GLU A 15 -12.85 -26.23 -21.17
N SER A 16 -13.84 -27.04 -21.55
CA SER A 16 -15.04 -27.24 -20.74
C SER A 16 -14.85 -28.36 -19.71
N GLU A 17 -13.97 -29.33 -19.98
CA GLU A 17 -13.75 -30.48 -19.10
C GLU A 17 -12.99 -30.10 -17.81
N PRO A 18 -13.61 -30.21 -16.62
CA PRO A 18 -12.97 -29.87 -15.37
C PRO A 18 -11.78 -30.78 -15.03
N LYS A 19 -11.80 -32.02 -15.53
CA LYS A 19 -10.77 -33.03 -15.27
C LYS A 19 -9.42 -32.61 -15.83
N PHE A 20 -9.36 -32.14 -17.08
CA PHE A 20 -8.09 -31.72 -17.69
C PHE A 20 -7.53 -30.46 -17.05
N LYS A 21 -8.38 -29.53 -16.59
CA LYS A 21 -7.95 -28.37 -15.79
C LYS A 21 -7.32 -28.81 -14.47
N SER A 22 -7.96 -29.76 -13.79
CA SER A 22 -7.44 -30.33 -12.54
C SER A 22 -6.08 -30.99 -12.75
N GLU A 23 -5.93 -31.78 -13.81
CA GLU A 23 -4.67 -32.46 -14.14
C GLU A 23 -3.52 -31.47 -14.43
N LEU A 24 -3.78 -30.44 -15.26
CA LEU A 24 -2.81 -29.38 -15.52
C LEU A 24 -2.41 -28.63 -14.23
N LEU A 25 -3.39 -28.31 -13.38
CA LEU A 25 -3.12 -27.68 -12.07
C LEU A 25 -2.32 -28.62 -11.15
N GLY A 26 -2.54 -29.93 -11.23
CA GLY A 26 -1.74 -30.95 -10.55
C GLY A 26 -0.27 -30.89 -10.97
N PHE A 27 0.01 -30.92 -12.27
CA PHE A 27 1.38 -30.80 -12.80
C PHE A 27 2.05 -29.48 -12.42
N LEU A 28 1.31 -28.36 -12.50
CA LEU A 28 1.83 -27.06 -12.08
C LEU A 28 2.15 -27.04 -10.58
N THR A 29 1.28 -27.61 -9.75
CA THR A 29 1.48 -27.68 -8.30
C THR A 29 2.71 -28.52 -7.96
N GLN A 30 2.85 -29.69 -8.60
CA GLN A 30 4.03 -30.54 -8.45
C GLN A 30 5.31 -29.79 -8.80
N ARG A 31 5.37 -29.16 -9.98
CA ARG A 31 6.55 -28.42 -10.43
C ARG A 31 6.90 -27.25 -9.51
N ILE A 32 5.89 -26.54 -9.02
CA ILE A 32 6.08 -25.43 -8.05
C ILE A 32 6.62 -25.96 -6.72
N ASN A 33 6.22 -27.16 -6.30
CA ASN A 33 6.74 -27.78 -5.09
C ASN A 33 8.18 -28.24 -5.26
N GLU A 34 8.52 -28.95 -6.34
CA GLU A 34 9.91 -29.31 -6.67
C GLU A 34 10.82 -28.06 -6.68
N LEU A 35 10.40 -27.00 -7.41
CA LEU A 35 11.16 -25.76 -7.49
C LEU A 35 11.39 -25.13 -6.11
N CYS A 36 10.38 -25.11 -5.23
CA CYS A 36 10.48 -24.49 -3.92
C CYS A 36 11.26 -25.34 -2.91
N PHE A 37 10.94 -26.64 -2.84
CA PHE A 37 11.35 -27.51 -1.75
C PHE A 37 12.60 -28.34 -2.07
N GLU A 38 12.80 -28.70 -3.33
CA GLU A 38 13.87 -29.61 -3.77
C GLU A 38 14.98 -28.88 -4.49
N GLU A 39 14.68 -27.77 -5.17
CA GLU A 39 15.69 -26.97 -5.86
C GLU A 39 16.09 -25.74 -5.07
N CYS A 40 15.14 -24.83 -4.83
CA CYS A 40 15.48 -23.50 -4.35
C CYS A 40 15.95 -23.51 -2.89
N GLN A 41 15.25 -24.15 -1.96
CA GLN A 41 15.60 -24.06 -0.53
C GLN A 41 16.80 -24.94 -0.12
N ILE A 42 17.14 -25.96 -0.91
CA ILE A 42 18.25 -26.88 -0.62
C ILE A 42 19.57 -26.13 -0.75
N ASP A 43 19.74 -25.36 -1.84
CA ASP A 43 20.86 -24.44 -1.98
C ASP A 43 20.58 -23.15 -1.21
N ARG A 44 21.07 -23.07 0.02
CA ARG A 44 20.87 -21.92 0.92
C ARG A 44 21.46 -20.62 0.39
N ILE A 45 22.57 -20.69 -0.36
CA ILE A 45 23.24 -19.51 -0.92
C ILE A 45 22.38 -18.97 -2.07
N ALA A 46 22.03 -19.83 -3.02
CA ALA A 46 21.16 -19.46 -4.13
C ALA A 46 19.80 -18.98 -3.62
N CYS A 47 19.18 -19.68 -2.67
CA CYS A 47 17.91 -19.25 -2.07
C CYS A 47 17.99 -17.84 -1.47
N THR A 48 19.12 -17.47 -0.87
CA THR A 48 19.30 -16.18 -0.22
C THR A 48 19.53 -15.05 -1.24
N LEU A 49 20.44 -15.29 -2.20
CA LEU A 49 20.93 -14.27 -3.12
C LEU A 49 20.13 -14.19 -4.43
N GLN A 50 19.70 -15.35 -4.94
CA GLN A 50 19.08 -15.53 -6.25
C GLN A 50 17.93 -16.55 -6.17
N PRO A 51 16.85 -16.23 -5.43
CA PRO A 51 15.72 -17.14 -5.30
C PRO A 51 15.14 -17.45 -6.69
N LYS A 52 14.80 -18.72 -6.93
CA LYS A 52 14.24 -19.21 -8.21
C LYS A 52 12.88 -18.60 -8.58
N CYS A 53 12.25 -17.86 -7.67
CA CYS A 53 11.06 -17.06 -7.94
C CYS A 53 11.32 -15.58 -7.64
N SER A 54 10.95 -14.72 -8.60
CA SER A 54 11.12 -13.27 -8.47
C SER A 54 10.43 -12.74 -7.22
N ARG A 55 11.16 -12.00 -6.39
CA ARG A 55 10.65 -11.41 -5.13
C ARG A 55 9.93 -12.41 -4.22
N ARG A 56 10.26 -13.70 -4.33
CA ARG A 56 9.63 -14.77 -3.54
C ARG A 56 8.10 -14.79 -3.65
N PHE A 57 7.54 -14.44 -4.81
CA PHE A 57 6.07 -14.37 -4.99
C PHE A 57 5.35 -15.70 -4.67
N LEU A 58 6.06 -16.83 -4.75
CA LEU A 58 5.54 -18.14 -4.38
C LEU A 58 5.29 -18.31 -2.87
N LEU A 59 5.95 -17.53 -2.00
CA LEU A 59 5.59 -17.44 -0.58
C LEU A 59 4.28 -16.67 -0.39
N LYS A 60 4.14 -15.53 -1.10
CA LYS A 60 2.89 -14.75 -1.13
C LYS A 60 1.72 -15.62 -1.59
N LEU A 61 1.89 -16.39 -2.68
CA LEU A 61 0.87 -17.30 -3.17
C LEU A 61 0.41 -18.26 -2.06
N ARG A 62 1.35 -18.86 -1.32
CA ARG A 62 1.01 -19.81 -0.26
C ARG A 62 0.28 -19.14 0.91
N ILE A 63 0.82 -18.04 1.43
CA ILE A 63 0.26 -17.31 2.58
C ILE A 63 -1.16 -16.80 2.27
N LYS A 64 -1.38 -16.19 1.09
CA LYS A 64 -2.70 -15.68 0.70
C LYS A 64 -3.76 -16.78 0.50
N ASN A 65 -3.34 -18.03 0.30
CA ASN A 65 -4.23 -19.17 0.18
C ASN A 65 -4.34 -19.97 1.50
N ASN A 66 -4.07 -19.33 2.64
CA ASN A 66 -4.23 -19.89 3.99
C ASN A 66 -3.42 -21.17 4.27
N LEU A 67 -2.33 -21.40 3.52
CA LEU A 67 -1.40 -22.48 3.82
C LEU A 67 -0.63 -22.17 5.11
N THR A 68 -0.47 -23.18 5.96
CA THR A 68 0.25 -23.05 7.24
C THR A 68 1.77 -22.97 7.05
N VAL A 69 2.48 -22.59 8.12
CA VAL A 69 3.96 -22.52 8.16
C VAL A 69 4.63 -23.81 7.68
N GLU A 70 4.01 -24.96 7.95
CA GLU A 70 4.51 -26.29 7.56
C GLU A 70 4.52 -26.50 6.04
N ASN A 71 3.62 -25.82 5.33
CA ASN A 71 3.46 -25.90 3.88
C ASN A 71 4.33 -24.87 3.12
N LEU A 72 5.22 -24.18 3.83
CA LEU A 72 6.15 -23.21 3.23
C LEU A 72 7.58 -23.78 3.21
N PRO A 73 8.37 -23.45 2.19
CA PRO A 73 9.80 -23.77 2.19
C PRO A 73 10.49 -23.00 3.34
N LYS A 74 10.75 -23.71 4.45
CA LYS A 74 11.11 -23.13 5.76
C LYS A 74 12.29 -22.18 5.67
N PHE A 75 13.34 -22.56 4.94
CA PHE A 75 14.53 -21.72 4.75
C PHE A 75 14.22 -20.48 3.92
N CYS A 76 13.46 -20.62 2.84
CA CYS A 76 13.08 -19.49 1.99
C CYS A 76 12.22 -18.46 2.77
N TYR A 77 11.29 -18.95 3.60
CA TYR A 77 10.49 -18.10 4.48
C TYR A 77 11.33 -17.42 5.58
N SER A 78 12.26 -18.15 6.22
CA SER A 78 13.13 -17.57 7.25
C SER A 78 14.04 -16.48 6.70
N VAL A 79 14.55 -16.63 5.46
CA VAL A 79 15.31 -15.57 4.79
C VAL A 79 14.44 -14.34 4.57
N GLN A 80 13.19 -14.49 4.11
CA GLN A 80 12.27 -13.36 3.95
C GLN A 80 12.01 -12.64 5.28
N LYS A 81 11.73 -13.39 6.35
CA LYS A 81 11.58 -12.85 7.71
C LYS A 81 12.83 -12.07 8.13
N GLY A 82 14.01 -12.65 7.93
CA GLY A 82 15.29 -12.03 8.26
C GLY A 82 15.57 -10.74 7.47
N VAL A 83 15.24 -10.70 6.18
CA VAL A 83 15.38 -9.49 5.36
C VAL A 83 14.46 -8.38 5.87
N ILE A 84 13.19 -8.68 6.17
CA ILE A 84 12.25 -7.69 6.73
C ILE A 84 12.73 -7.17 8.08
N GLN A 85 13.16 -8.05 8.98
CA GLN A 85 13.67 -7.66 10.29
C GLN A 85 14.92 -6.78 10.19
N ARG A 86 15.86 -7.12 9.31
CA ARG A 86 17.06 -6.32 9.07
C ARG A 86 16.72 -4.95 8.49
N GLU A 87 15.80 -4.90 7.51
CA GLU A 87 15.37 -3.63 6.92
C GLU A 87 14.66 -2.74 7.96
N PHE A 88 13.81 -3.31 8.81
CA PHE A 88 13.14 -2.57 9.89
C PHE A 88 14.16 -1.95 10.85
N ARG A 89 15.23 -2.69 11.18
CA ARG A 89 16.35 -2.21 12.02
C ARG A 89 17.36 -1.34 11.26
N ASN A 90 17.00 -0.84 10.07
CA ASN A 90 17.85 -0.02 9.19
C ASN A 90 19.23 -0.64 8.87
N LYS A 91 19.32 -1.97 8.84
CA LYS A 91 20.52 -2.71 8.45
C LYS A 91 20.53 -2.99 6.95
N THR A 92 21.72 -3.21 6.40
CA THR A 92 21.90 -3.63 5.00
C THR A 92 21.18 -4.94 4.72
N VAL A 93 20.46 -4.96 3.59
CA VAL A 93 19.68 -6.09 3.10
C VAL A 93 20.06 -6.40 1.65
N VAL A 94 19.96 -7.67 1.28
CA VAL A 94 20.28 -8.17 -0.08
C VAL A 94 19.32 -7.60 -1.11
N TYR A 95 18.08 -7.35 -0.72
CA TYR A 95 17.05 -6.71 -1.53
C TYR A 95 16.05 -5.96 -0.64
N LYS A 96 15.33 -4.99 -1.20
CA LYS A 96 14.25 -4.29 -0.51
C LYS A 96 12.98 -5.16 -0.48
N PRO A 97 12.46 -5.57 0.69
CA PRO A 97 11.30 -6.44 0.83
C PRO A 97 9.98 -5.70 0.63
N PHE A 98 9.82 -5.02 -0.50
CA PHE A 98 8.53 -4.46 -0.90
C PHE A 98 7.51 -5.58 -1.07
N ASP A 99 6.28 -5.33 -0.65
CA ASP A 99 5.14 -6.20 -0.88
C ASP A 99 5.31 -7.63 -0.33
N SER A 100 6.08 -7.79 0.75
CA SER A 100 6.39 -9.10 1.33
C SER A 100 5.33 -9.54 2.32
N TYR A 101 4.99 -10.82 2.33
CA TYR A 101 3.95 -11.36 3.21
C TYR A 101 4.56 -12.14 4.38
N LEU A 102 4.02 -11.94 5.58
CA LEU A 102 4.37 -12.69 6.80
C LEU A 102 3.12 -13.15 7.52
N PHE A 103 3.19 -14.26 8.27
CA PHE A 103 2.14 -14.57 9.24
C PHE A 103 2.06 -13.48 10.31
N LEU A 104 0.86 -13.29 10.87
CA LEU A 104 0.60 -12.27 11.88
C LEU A 104 1.59 -12.35 13.06
N VAL A 105 1.82 -13.55 13.59
CA VAL A 105 2.72 -13.75 14.72
C VAL A 105 4.16 -13.34 14.41
N ASP A 106 4.65 -13.59 13.19
CA ASP A 106 6.01 -13.24 12.77
C ASP A 106 6.15 -11.74 12.52
N PHE A 107 5.11 -11.11 11.98
CA PHE A 107 5.04 -9.65 11.87
C PHE A 107 5.14 -9.01 13.25
N LEU A 108 4.27 -9.43 14.18
CA LEU A 108 4.27 -8.86 15.53
C LEU A 108 5.59 -9.10 16.26
N ASP A 109 6.23 -10.25 16.06
CA ASP A 109 7.56 -10.54 16.63
C ASP A 109 8.65 -9.59 16.10
N ILE A 110 8.59 -9.23 14.81
CA ILE A 110 9.56 -8.31 14.20
C ILE A 110 9.35 -6.87 14.69
N PHE A 111 8.11 -6.37 14.64
CA PHE A 111 7.80 -4.96 14.85
C PHE A 111 7.49 -4.61 16.31
N PHE A 112 6.98 -5.58 17.09
CA PHE A 112 6.55 -5.39 18.48
C PHE A 112 7.15 -6.45 19.40
N HIS A 113 8.46 -6.66 19.26
CA HIS A 113 9.18 -7.64 20.07
C HIS A 113 8.94 -7.43 21.56
N GLY A 114 8.86 -8.52 22.34
CA GLY A 114 8.47 -8.51 23.74
C GLY A 114 6.95 -8.63 23.98
N ASP A 115 6.12 -7.92 23.22
CA ASP A 115 4.65 -7.93 23.40
C ASP A 115 3.91 -8.78 22.36
N TYR A 116 4.62 -9.26 21.33
CA TYR A 116 4.04 -9.93 20.18
C TYR A 116 3.07 -11.08 20.51
N ARG A 117 3.33 -11.88 21.56
CA ARG A 117 2.44 -12.97 21.97
C ARG A 117 1.10 -12.45 22.49
N LYS A 118 1.13 -11.39 23.30
CA LYS A 118 -0.07 -10.74 23.83
C LYS A 118 -0.83 -10.08 22.70
N LEU A 119 -0.15 -9.30 21.85
CA LEU A 119 -0.75 -8.67 20.67
C LEU A 119 -1.36 -9.71 19.72
N ASN A 120 -0.66 -10.80 19.42
CA ASN A 120 -1.17 -11.84 18.54
C ASN A 120 -2.45 -12.47 19.10
N ARG A 121 -2.47 -12.74 20.42
CA ARG A 121 -3.67 -13.22 21.12
C ARG A 121 -4.79 -12.19 21.03
N PHE A 122 -4.55 -10.93 21.40
CA PHE A 122 -5.58 -9.91 21.45
C PHE A 122 -6.16 -9.58 20.08
N ILE A 123 -5.32 -9.40 19.06
CA ILE A 123 -5.75 -9.20 17.67
C ILE A 123 -6.54 -10.41 17.17
N SER A 124 -6.07 -11.65 17.43
CA SER A 124 -6.77 -12.86 16.97
C SER A 124 -8.15 -13.05 17.61
N PHE A 125 -8.37 -12.48 18.79
CA PHE A 125 -9.64 -12.52 19.52
C PHE A 125 -10.40 -11.19 19.47
N ASN A 126 -10.00 -10.25 18.61
CA ASN A 126 -10.62 -8.92 18.46
C ASN A 126 -10.71 -8.13 19.78
N LYS A 127 -9.74 -8.32 20.69
CA LYS A 127 -9.61 -7.59 21.96
C LYS A 127 -8.92 -6.24 21.72
N TRP A 128 -9.66 -5.31 21.11
CA TRP A 128 -9.09 -4.06 20.61
C TRP A 128 -8.67 -3.11 21.70
N LYS A 129 -9.40 -3.05 22.82
CA LYS A 129 -9.05 -2.19 23.95
C LYS A 129 -7.64 -2.53 24.47
N GLU A 130 -7.41 -3.80 24.80
CA GLU A 130 -6.11 -4.27 25.29
C GLU A 130 -5.02 -4.19 24.22
N THR A 131 -5.39 -4.29 22.94
CA THR A 131 -4.44 -4.09 21.84
C THR A 131 -3.98 -2.64 21.78
N PHE A 132 -4.90 -1.68 21.84
CA PHE A 132 -4.57 -0.25 21.82
C PHE A 132 -3.80 0.18 23.07
N GLU A 133 -4.15 -0.33 24.25
CA GLU A 133 -3.38 -0.07 25.48
C GLU A 133 -1.89 -0.44 25.33
N ILE A 134 -1.58 -1.58 24.71
CA ILE A 134 -0.18 -1.97 24.43
C ILE A 134 0.47 -1.04 23.41
N LEU A 135 -0.22 -0.69 22.34
CA LEU A 135 0.35 0.17 21.28
C LEU A 135 0.61 1.59 21.80
N GLU A 136 -0.33 2.14 22.57
CA GLU A 136 -0.19 3.44 23.23
C GLU A 136 0.93 3.43 24.27
N ASP A 137 1.11 2.36 25.06
CA ASP A 137 2.27 2.21 25.95
C ASP A 137 3.59 2.28 25.19
N ARG A 138 3.67 1.62 24.02
CA ARG A 138 4.90 1.62 23.21
C ARG A 138 5.19 3.00 22.62
N ILE A 139 4.17 3.72 22.15
CA ILE A 139 4.32 5.07 21.61
C ILE A 139 4.69 6.06 22.72
N ASN A 140 3.95 6.07 23.83
CA ASN A 140 4.05 7.11 24.85
C ASN A 140 5.15 6.84 25.89
N ASN A 141 5.47 5.58 26.20
CA ASN A 141 6.39 5.21 27.28
C ASN A 141 7.69 4.54 26.80
N ARG A 142 7.76 4.07 25.55
CA ARG A 142 8.94 3.33 25.03
C ARG A 142 9.62 3.98 23.83
N ASP A 143 9.24 5.22 23.51
CA ASP A 143 9.83 6.03 22.44
C ASP A 143 9.79 5.34 21.06
N GLU A 144 8.73 4.58 20.79
CA GLU A 144 8.54 3.95 19.48
C GLU A 144 7.72 4.86 18.55
N HIS A 145 8.32 5.24 17.42
CA HIS A 145 7.68 6.15 16.47
C HIS A 145 6.93 5.38 15.37
N PHE A 146 5.62 5.21 15.56
CA PHE A 146 4.73 4.70 14.53
C PHE A 146 3.32 5.24 14.70
N ASN A 147 2.54 5.17 13.62
CA ASN A 147 1.12 5.48 13.64
C ASN A 147 0.33 4.26 13.20
N TYR A 148 -0.92 4.17 13.64
CA TYR A 148 -1.76 3.03 13.33
C TYR A 148 -3.22 3.42 13.16
N LEU A 149 -3.96 2.59 12.43
CA LEU A 149 -5.41 2.68 12.31
C LEU A 149 -6.01 1.29 12.13
N LEU A 150 -7.04 0.97 12.93
CA LEU A 150 -7.90 -0.19 12.69
C LEU A 150 -9.10 0.24 11.86
N THR A 151 -9.33 -0.40 10.72
CA THR A 151 -10.52 -0.19 9.87
C THR A 151 -11.07 -1.54 9.42
N GLY A 152 -12.26 -1.89 9.91
CA GLY A 152 -12.91 -3.20 9.73
C GLY A 152 -11.94 -4.39 9.81
N ASN A 153 -11.57 -5.02 8.69
CA ASN A 153 -10.66 -6.19 8.67
C ASN A 153 -9.15 -5.85 8.64
N PHE A 154 -8.80 -4.58 8.54
CA PHE A 154 -7.44 -4.15 8.30
C PHE A 154 -6.87 -3.42 9.50
N PHE A 155 -5.67 -3.82 9.92
CA PHE A 155 -4.85 -3.03 10.83
C PHE A 155 -3.71 -2.41 10.04
N ILE A 156 -3.76 -1.09 9.87
CA ILE A 156 -2.78 -0.31 9.12
C ILE A 156 -1.73 0.20 10.10
N PHE A 157 -0.46 -0.02 9.80
CA PHE A 157 0.67 0.53 10.54
C PHE A 157 1.55 1.34 9.60
N LYS A 158 2.03 2.50 10.08
CA LYS A 158 2.96 3.35 9.38
C LYS A 158 4.21 3.57 10.24
N PHE A 159 5.35 3.09 9.75
CA PHE A 159 6.67 3.26 10.35
C PHE A 159 7.52 4.13 9.42
N GLY A 160 7.75 5.39 9.80
CA GLY A 160 8.33 6.39 8.88
C GLY A 160 7.53 6.42 7.57
N ASP A 161 8.20 6.19 6.44
CA ASP A 161 7.58 6.19 5.11
C ASP A 161 6.95 4.86 4.66
N ARG A 162 7.01 3.83 5.51
CA ARG A 162 6.62 2.45 5.17
C ARG A 162 5.26 2.14 5.74
N ILE A 163 4.40 1.53 4.91
CA ILE A 163 3.08 1.07 5.32
C ILE A 163 3.08 -0.45 5.41
N HIS A 164 2.49 -0.96 6.49
CA HIS A 164 2.28 -2.37 6.74
C HIS A 164 0.80 -2.61 7.02
N ILE A 165 0.23 -3.68 6.45
CA ILE A 165 -1.19 -3.99 6.58
C ILE A 165 -1.33 -5.37 7.20
N ILE A 166 -1.99 -5.48 8.34
CA ILE A 166 -2.46 -6.76 8.87
C ILE A 166 -3.85 -7.03 8.32
N TYR A 167 -4.04 -8.24 7.80
CA TYR A 167 -5.33 -8.80 7.43
C TYR A 167 -5.81 -9.63 8.62
N VAL A 168 -6.70 -9.04 9.43
CA VAL A 168 -7.02 -9.54 10.78
C VAL A 168 -7.65 -10.93 10.73
N LYS A 169 -8.68 -11.12 9.90
CA LYS A 169 -9.36 -12.41 9.73
C LYS A 169 -8.43 -13.48 9.17
N GLU A 170 -7.60 -13.12 8.20
CA GLU A 170 -6.72 -14.04 7.50
C GLU A 170 -5.40 -14.32 8.24
N LYS A 171 -5.09 -13.56 9.31
CA LYS A 171 -3.93 -13.75 10.19
C LYS A 171 -2.58 -13.70 9.47
N TYR A 172 -2.47 -12.84 8.46
CA TYR A 172 -1.20 -12.49 7.82
C TYR A 172 -1.06 -10.98 7.67
N SER A 173 0.14 -10.55 7.28
CA SER A 173 0.45 -9.15 7.04
C SER A 173 1.15 -8.95 5.69
N LEU A 174 0.88 -7.82 5.06
CA LEU A 174 1.62 -7.24 3.96
C LEU A 174 2.61 -6.22 4.53
N CYS A 175 3.90 -6.47 4.35
CA CYS A 175 4.99 -5.61 4.80
C CYS A 175 5.46 -4.70 3.67
N ASN A 176 5.68 -3.42 4.00
CA ASN A 176 6.23 -2.42 3.09
C ASN A 176 5.43 -2.37 1.78
N ALA A 177 4.11 -2.14 1.92
CA ALA A 177 3.14 -2.12 0.85
C ALA A 177 3.48 -1.02 -0.17
N SER A 178 3.61 -1.40 -1.43
CA SER A 178 4.03 -0.50 -2.50
C SER A 178 3.37 -0.83 -3.84
N ARG A 179 3.66 -1.98 -4.44
CA ARG A 179 3.20 -2.32 -5.79
C ARG A 179 1.95 -3.17 -5.78
N GLU A 180 1.58 -3.74 -4.63
CA GLU A 180 0.30 -4.42 -4.49
C GLU A 180 -0.88 -3.51 -4.78
N TYR A 181 -1.95 -4.13 -5.26
CA TYR A 181 -3.23 -3.48 -5.41
C TYR A 181 -3.92 -3.36 -4.05
N ILE A 182 -4.60 -2.23 -3.84
CA ILE A 182 -5.50 -2.03 -2.73
C ILE A 182 -6.74 -2.90 -3.01
N PRO A 183 -7.11 -3.83 -2.10
CA PRO A 183 -8.07 -4.88 -2.39
C PRO A 183 -9.51 -4.36 -2.42
N ASN A 184 -9.83 -3.34 -1.62
CA ASN A 184 -11.19 -2.81 -1.49
C ASN A 184 -11.19 -1.34 -1.04
N VAL A 185 -12.37 -0.71 -1.15
CA VAL A 185 -12.60 0.70 -0.77
C VAL A 185 -12.43 0.90 0.74
N GLU A 186 -12.70 -0.11 1.55
CA GLU A 186 -12.51 -0.06 3.01
C GLU A 186 -11.04 0.19 3.38
N LEU A 187 -10.10 -0.58 2.82
CA LEU A 187 -8.67 -0.36 3.04
C LEU A 187 -8.23 0.99 2.47
N LEU A 188 -8.72 1.36 1.28
CA LEU A 188 -8.42 2.66 0.69
C LEU A 188 -8.84 3.81 1.61
N SER A 189 -10.04 3.73 2.18
CA SER A 189 -10.59 4.70 3.12
C SER A 189 -9.74 4.81 4.37
N GLY A 190 -9.36 3.69 4.99
CA GLY A 190 -8.50 3.73 6.17
C GLY A 190 -7.11 4.28 5.88
N LEU A 191 -6.53 3.98 4.71
CA LEU A 191 -5.25 4.57 4.32
C LEU A 191 -5.36 6.09 4.22
N ILE A 192 -6.37 6.60 3.52
CA ILE A 192 -6.58 8.04 3.35
C ILE A 192 -6.85 8.71 4.70
N GLN A 193 -7.66 8.09 5.56
CA GLN A 193 -7.92 8.58 6.91
C GLN A 193 -6.64 8.67 7.75
N LEU A 194 -5.79 7.64 7.70
CA LEU A 194 -4.51 7.65 8.39
C LEU A 194 -3.56 8.72 7.84
N TYR A 195 -3.49 8.90 6.51
CA TYR A 195 -2.66 9.98 5.94
C TYR A 195 -3.18 11.36 6.33
N SER A 196 -4.51 11.56 6.30
CA SER A 196 -5.10 12.84 6.64
C SER A 196 -4.89 13.22 8.09
N SER A 197 -5.07 12.29 9.03
CA SER A 197 -4.83 12.58 10.44
C SER A 197 -3.37 12.93 10.76
N LEU A 198 -2.42 12.47 9.93
CA LEU A 198 -0.99 12.70 10.14
C LEU A 198 -0.45 13.95 9.48
N TYR A 199 -0.98 14.33 8.32
CA TYR A 199 -0.37 15.35 7.47
C TYR A 199 -1.28 16.52 7.15
N PHE A 200 -2.61 16.36 7.26
CA PHE A 200 -3.57 17.37 6.84
C PHE A 200 -4.92 17.17 7.57
N PRO A 201 -4.97 17.39 8.90
CA PRO A 201 -6.16 17.11 9.70
C PRO A 201 -7.38 17.98 9.35
N GLU A 202 -7.18 19.11 8.68
CA GLU A 202 -8.22 20.07 8.27
C GLU A 202 -8.85 19.74 6.90
N VAL A 203 -8.27 18.82 6.15
CA VAL A 203 -8.83 18.39 4.86
C VAL A 203 -10.13 17.63 5.09
N LYS A 204 -11.17 18.03 4.36
CA LYS A 204 -12.47 17.37 4.45
C LYS A 204 -12.45 16.08 3.63
N LEU A 205 -12.60 14.97 4.33
CA LEU A 205 -12.78 13.65 3.74
C LEU A 205 -14.25 13.26 3.78
N ASN A 206 -14.84 13.08 2.61
CA ASN A 206 -16.18 12.54 2.46
C ASN A 206 -16.08 11.12 1.91
N VAL A 207 -16.27 10.13 2.78
CA VAL A 207 -16.26 8.72 2.37
C VAL A 207 -17.68 8.36 1.95
N VAL A 208 -17.89 8.06 0.67
CA VAL A 208 -19.15 7.49 0.19
C VAL A 208 -18.99 5.97 0.13
N PRO A 209 -19.58 5.22 1.10
CA PRO A 209 -19.36 3.79 1.22
C PRO A 209 -19.61 3.06 -0.11
N SER A 210 -18.71 2.15 -0.46
CA SER A 210 -18.81 1.28 -1.65
C SER A 210 -18.75 1.95 -3.02
N ARG A 211 -18.55 3.27 -3.10
CA ARG A 211 -18.43 3.98 -4.40
C ARG A 211 -17.08 4.67 -4.55
N TYR A 212 -16.85 5.73 -3.81
CA TYR A 212 -15.67 6.58 -3.94
C TYR A 212 -15.34 7.26 -2.61
N ILE A 213 -14.11 7.75 -2.52
CA ILE A 213 -13.64 8.62 -1.45
C ILE A 213 -13.41 9.98 -2.08
N GLU A 214 -14.11 10.98 -1.58
CA GLU A 214 -13.97 12.36 -1.98
C GLU A 214 -13.00 13.06 -1.02
N ILE A 215 -11.94 13.62 -1.59
CA ILE A 215 -10.99 14.47 -0.88
C ILE A 215 -11.19 15.90 -1.36
N THR A 216 -11.59 16.78 -0.46
CA THR A 216 -11.74 18.21 -0.77
C THR A 216 -10.63 19.02 -0.13
N ILE A 217 -9.81 19.64 -0.97
CA ILE A 217 -8.73 20.55 -0.60
C ILE A 217 -9.17 21.97 -0.96
N LYS A 218 -8.85 22.94 -0.10
CA LYS A 218 -9.19 24.34 -0.31
C LYS A 218 -7.93 25.20 -0.27
N ILE A 219 -7.67 25.96 -1.31
CA ILE A 219 -6.58 26.95 -1.39
C ILE A 219 -7.21 28.35 -1.22
N PRO A 220 -6.83 29.13 -0.19
CA PRO A 220 -7.42 30.43 0.06
C PRO A 220 -7.19 31.44 -1.08
N TYR A 221 -8.13 32.36 -1.28
CA TYR A 221 -8.03 33.40 -2.31
C TYR A 221 -6.80 34.29 -2.15
N GLU A 222 -6.42 34.60 -0.92
CA GLU A 222 -5.24 35.42 -0.61
C GLU A 222 -3.95 34.78 -1.14
N VAL A 223 -3.82 33.45 -1.03
CA VAL A 223 -2.70 32.70 -1.63
C VAL A 223 -2.70 32.83 -3.15
N LEU A 224 -3.89 32.77 -3.76
CA LEU A 224 -4.05 32.90 -5.20
C LEU A 224 -3.75 34.33 -5.70
N LEU A 225 -3.97 35.35 -4.87
CA LEU A 225 -3.63 36.75 -5.19
C LEU A 225 -2.11 36.93 -5.32
N ASN A 226 -1.33 36.34 -4.42
CA ASN A 226 0.14 36.42 -4.49
C ASN A 226 0.74 35.69 -5.71
N LEU A 227 -0.06 34.87 -6.41
CA LEU A 227 0.33 34.25 -7.68
C LEU A 227 0.00 35.14 -8.89
N LYS A 228 -0.87 36.16 -8.73
CA LYS A 228 -1.33 37.05 -9.80
C LYS A 228 -0.43 38.27 -10.00
N ASP A 229 0.29 38.70 -8.97
CA ASP A 229 1.21 39.84 -9.09
C ASP A 229 2.55 39.40 -9.70
N ASP A 230 2.72 39.82 -10.95
CA ASP A 230 3.92 39.90 -11.78
C ASP A 230 4.65 38.62 -12.23
N ARG A 231 4.40 38.28 -13.51
CA ARG A 231 5.30 37.55 -14.40
C ARG A 231 6.63 38.27 -14.69
N SER A 232 6.85 39.47 -14.13
CA SER A 232 7.95 40.34 -14.54
C SER A 232 9.10 40.45 -13.55
N ASP A 233 8.88 40.36 -12.22
CA ASP A 233 9.98 40.60 -11.25
C ASP A 233 10.06 39.65 -10.03
N GLN A 234 9.21 38.60 -9.90
CA GLN A 234 9.26 37.67 -8.75
C GLN A 234 9.19 36.18 -9.13
N ILE A 235 10.09 35.72 -10.00
CA ILE A 235 10.38 34.28 -10.17
C ILE A 235 11.00 33.67 -8.87
N ASP A 236 11.33 34.49 -7.87
CA ASP A 236 12.04 34.04 -6.66
C ASP A 236 11.15 33.40 -5.58
N SER A 237 9.82 33.41 -5.71
CA SER A 237 8.97 32.66 -4.78
C SER A 237 8.80 31.20 -5.25
N LYS A 238 9.32 30.26 -4.45
CA LYS A 238 9.13 28.80 -4.64
C LYS A 238 7.67 28.40 -4.89
N ALA A 239 6.73 29.20 -4.37
CA ALA A 239 5.30 29.05 -4.56
C ALA A 239 4.84 29.34 -6.00
N GLY A 240 5.29 30.45 -6.59
CA GLY A 240 4.98 30.84 -7.96
C GLY A 240 5.53 29.85 -8.99
N GLU A 241 6.77 29.41 -8.83
CA GLU A 241 7.42 28.46 -9.74
C GLU A 241 6.63 27.15 -9.86
N TYR A 242 6.16 26.60 -8.73
CA TYR A 242 5.35 25.38 -8.75
C TYR A 242 3.99 25.58 -9.43
N PHE A 243 3.25 26.65 -9.10
CA PHE A 243 1.90 26.84 -9.66
C PHE A 243 1.91 27.08 -11.16
N TRP A 244 2.92 27.78 -11.67
CA TRP A 244 3.02 28.07 -13.10
C TRP A 244 3.61 26.91 -13.90
N ASN A 245 4.53 26.13 -13.33
CA ASN A 245 5.29 25.13 -14.10
C ASN A 245 4.88 23.68 -13.80
N VAL A 246 4.46 23.35 -12.57
CA VAL A 246 4.32 21.95 -12.10
C VAL A 246 2.87 21.59 -11.76
N PHE A 247 2.09 22.53 -11.24
CA PHE A 247 0.73 22.25 -10.74
C PHE A 247 -0.19 21.64 -11.80
N TRP A 248 -0.12 22.13 -13.05
CA TRP A 248 -0.92 21.59 -14.16
C TRP A 248 -0.50 20.17 -14.54
N GLU A 249 0.81 19.86 -14.49
CA GLU A 249 1.31 18.50 -14.73
C GLU A 249 0.86 17.55 -13.62
N ASP A 250 0.91 18.00 -12.36
CA ASP A 250 0.42 17.23 -11.22
C ASP A 250 -1.09 16.95 -11.35
N LEU A 251 -1.89 17.93 -11.75
CA LEU A 251 -3.33 17.75 -11.99
C LEU A 251 -3.62 16.77 -13.14
N ASP A 252 -2.93 16.90 -14.28
CA ASP A 252 -3.07 15.96 -15.40
C ASP A 252 -2.69 14.54 -14.97
N TRP A 253 -1.59 14.41 -14.24
CA TRP A 253 -1.13 13.15 -13.69
C TRP A 253 -2.16 12.50 -12.74
N LEU A 254 -2.82 13.30 -11.88
CA LEU A 254 -3.88 12.81 -10.99
C LEU A 254 -5.09 12.23 -11.74
N THR A 255 -5.40 12.73 -12.93
CA THR A 255 -6.52 12.18 -13.74
C THR A 255 -6.32 10.70 -14.13
N GLN A 256 -5.08 10.21 -14.08
CA GLN A 256 -4.76 8.81 -14.34
C GLN A 256 -5.14 7.88 -13.17
N TYR A 257 -5.32 8.44 -11.97
CA TYR A 257 -5.55 7.69 -10.73
C TYR A 257 -6.91 7.97 -10.11
N CYS A 258 -7.36 9.22 -10.16
CA CYS A 258 -8.67 9.64 -9.73
C CYS A 258 -9.73 9.27 -10.78
N GLU A 259 -10.93 8.96 -10.33
CA GLU A 259 -12.09 8.85 -11.22
C GLU A 259 -12.41 10.23 -11.79
N GLU A 260 -12.46 11.26 -10.94
CA GLU A 260 -12.71 12.63 -11.36
C GLU A 260 -11.85 13.59 -10.54
N VAL A 261 -11.50 14.71 -11.17
CA VAL A 261 -10.81 15.84 -10.55
C VAL A 261 -11.62 17.08 -10.90
N HIS A 262 -12.21 17.73 -9.90
CA HIS A 262 -12.98 18.95 -10.07
C HIS A 262 -12.23 20.14 -9.50
N LEU A 263 -12.19 21.23 -10.27
CA LEU A 263 -11.69 22.52 -9.84
C LEU A 263 -12.86 23.49 -9.78
N GLN A 264 -13.10 24.08 -8.61
CA GLN A 264 -14.21 24.99 -8.38
C GLN A 264 -13.73 26.23 -7.63
N ILE A 265 -14.31 27.39 -7.92
CA ILE A 265 -14.12 28.59 -7.11
C ILE A 265 -15.33 28.72 -6.17
N ASP A 266 -15.09 28.84 -4.87
CA ASP A 266 -16.17 29.05 -3.91
C ASP A 266 -16.63 30.51 -3.83
N SER A 267 -17.70 30.79 -3.08
CA SER A 267 -18.26 32.13 -2.92
C SER A 267 -17.28 33.15 -2.33
N LYS A 268 -16.22 32.68 -1.67
CA LYS A 268 -15.14 33.49 -1.11
C LYS A 268 -13.90 33.51 -2.03
N GLN A 269 -14.06 33.18 -3.31
CA GLN A 269 -13.01 33.15 -4.33
C GLN A 269 -11.87 32.14 -4.07
N ASN A 270 -12.07 31.18 -3.16
CA ASN A 270 -11.06 30.16 -2.89
C ASN A 270 -11.13 29.06 -3.93
N LEU A 271 -9.97 28.52 -4.33
CA LEU A 271 -9.91 27.34 -5.20
C LEU A 271 -10.16 26.08 -4.38
N LYS A 272 -11.22 25.36 -4.72
CA LYS A 272 -11.53 24.02 -4.23
C LYS A 272 -11.08 23.00 -5.25
N ILE A 273 -10.25 22.06 -4.80
CA ILE A 273 -9.83 20.89 -5.56
C ILE A 273 -10.53 19.68 -4.95
N ILE A 274 -11.36 19.01 -5.73
CA ILE A 274 -12.12 17.84 -5.30
C ILE A 274 -11.60 16.63 -6.07
N LEU A 275 -11.05 15.65 -5.35
CA LEU A 275 -10.52 14.41 -5.91
C LEU A 275 -11.48 13.27 -5.59
N LEU A 276 -12.05 12.63 -6.61
CA LEU A 276 -12.88 11.43 -6.44
C LEU A 276 -12.04 10.18 -6.70
N LEU A 277 -11.81 9.39 -5.64
CA LEU A 277 -10.98 8.19 -5.67
C LEU A 277 -11.83 6.94 -5.59
N ARG A 278 -11.72 6.05 -6.59
CA ARG A 278 -12.23 4.68 -6.49
C ARG A 278 -11.09 3.71 -6.27
N ASN A 279 -11.43 2.51 -5.80
CA ASN A 279 -10.46 1.41 -5.78
C ASN A 279 -10.06 0.93 -7.19
N GLN A 280 -10.76 1.36 -8.24
CA GLN A 280 -10.44 1.10 -9.64
C GLN A 280 -9.97 2.40 -10.31
N SER A 281 -8.77 2.39 -10.88
CA SER A 281 -8.21 3.49 -11.66
C SER A 281 -8.71 3.47 -13.10
N LYS A 282 -8.65 4.63 -13.77
CA LYS A 282 -8.92 4.79 -15.21
C LYS A 282 -7.85 4.14 -16.11
N ARG A 283 -6.75 3.62 -15.56
CA ARG A 283 -5.75 2.89 -16.36
C ARG A 283 -6.32 1.55 -16.79
N TYR A 284 -6.61 1.44 -18.08
CA TYR A 284 -7.09 0.20 -18.70
C TYR A 284 -5.93 -0.75 -18.99
N LEU A 285 -6.13 -2.04 -18.72
CA LEU A 285 -5.38 -3.10 -19.40
C LEU A 285 -5.77 -3.12 -20.89
N SER A 286 -4.96 -3.76 -21.74
CA SER A 286 -5.20 -3.97 -23.18
C SER A 286 -6.53 -4.65 -23.56
N LYS A 287 -7.40 -4.94 -22.58
CA LYS A 287 -8.75 -5.50 -22.72
C LYS A 287 -9.86 -4.65 -22.06
N GLY A 288 -9.64 -3.36 -21.81
CA GLY A 288 -10.69 -2.46 -21.27
C GLY A 288 -11.06 -2.70 -19.80
N LYS A 289 -10.29 -3.50 -19.05
CA LYS A 289 -10.48 -3.70 -17.61
C LYS A 289 -9.74 -2.62 -16.82
N SER A 290 -10.44 -1.91 -15.94
CA SER A 290 -9.87 -0.96 -14.98
C SER A 290 -8.88 -1.67 -14.05
N MET A 291 -7.70 -1.08 -13.84
CA MET A 291 -6.74 -1.60 -12.86
C MET A 291 -7.04 -1.04 -11.49
N SER A 292 -6.95 -1.86 -10.44
CA SER A 292 -7.05 -1.35 -9.07
C SER A 292 -5.92 -0.37 -8.74
N LEU A 293 -6.17 0.55 -7.81
CA LEU A 293 -5.15 1.49 -7.34
C LEU A 293 -4.07 0.72 -6.56
N ARG A 294 -2.78 1.05 -6.77
CA ARG A 294 -1.69 0.46 -5.97
C ARG A 294 -1.32 1.37 -4.80
N PHE A 295 -0.70 0.80 -3.76
CA PHE A 295 -0.24 1.58 -2.59
C PHE A 295 0.70 2.74 -2.96
N ARG A 296 1.62 2.53 -3.91
CA ARG A 296 2.52 3.57 -4.41
C ARG A 296 1.77 4.68 -5.15
N ASP A 297 0.70 4.32 -5.84
CA ASP A 297 -0.11 5.26 -6.61
C ASP A 297 -0.85 6.18 -5.63
N LEU A 298 -1.39 5.60 -4.55
CA LEU A 298 -1.96 6.37 -3.43
C LEU A 298 -0.92 7.27 -2.75
N LYS A 299 0.31 6.79 -2.50
CA LYS A 299 1.38 7.62 -1.89
C LYS A 299 1.65 8.89 -2.70
N LEU A 300 1.61 8.79 -4.03
CA LEU A 300 1.81 9.94 -4.91
C LEU A 300 0.62 10.92 -4.85
N ILE A 301 -0.62 10.43 -4.80
CA ILE A 301 -1.80 11.28 -4.58
C ILE A 301 -1.69 12.00 -3.21
N MET A 302 -1.29 11.29 -2.16
CA MET A 302 -1.11 11.89 -0.82
C MET A 302 0.05 12.90 -0.79
N ASN A 303 1.12 12.68 -1.58
CA ASN A 303 2.21 13.63 -1.71
C ASN A 303 1.76 14.94 -2.39
N PHE A 304 0.92 14.85 -3.41
CA PHE A 304 0.29 16.03 -4.01
C PHE A 304 -0.51 16.81 -2.96
N ILE A 305 -1.39 16.13 -2.21
CA ILE A 305 -2.19 16.76 -1.15
C ILE A 305 -1.28 17.42 -0.12
N ARG A 306 -0.24 16.71 0.33
CA ARG A 306 0.74 17.23 1.29
C ARG A 306 1.45 18.47 0.77
N ARG A 307 1.83 18.49 -0.52
CA ARG A 307 2.47 19.65 -1.16
C ARG A 307 1.51 20.84 -1.15
N ILE A 308 0.28 20.65 -1.62
CA ILE A 308 -0.74 21.70 -1.62
C ILE A 308 -1.00 22.22 -0.19
N TYR A 309 -1.10 21.33 0.79
CA TYR A 309 -1.42 21.69 2.16
C TYR A 309 -0.24 22.38 2.88
N ASN A 310 0.94 21.76 2.89
CA ASN A 310 2.09 22.31 3.63
C ASN A 310 2.68 23.54 2.97
N ASP A 311 2.79 23.57 1.64
CA ASP A 311 3.49 24.67 0.97
C ASP A 311 2.56 25.88 0.75
N TYR A 312 1.23 25.72 0.90
CA TYR A 312 0.26 26.76 0.54
C TYR A 312 -0.92 26.97 1.49
N TYR A 313 -1.33 25.97 2.27
CA TYR A 313 -2.42 26.14 3.25
C TYR A 313 -1.88 26.51 4.64
N VAL A 314 -0.84 25.81 5.12
CA VAL A 314 -0.25 26.04 6.45
C VAL A 314 0.57 27.32 6.51
N VAL A 315 1.23 27.71 5.41
CA VAL A 315 2.05 28.94 5.32
C VAL A 315 1.24 30.24 5.50
N TRP A 316 -0.10 30.15 5.56
CA TRP A 316 -0.99 31.31 5.64
C TRP A 316 -1.91 31.34 6.87
N LEU A 317 -1.80 30.34 7.76
CA LEU A 317 -2.45 30.35 9.08
C LEU A 317 -1.50 30.73 10.22
N GLU A 318 -0.20 30.88 9.92
CA GLU A 318 0.80 31.58 10.74
C GLU A 318 1.09 32.95 10.13
#